data_AF-A0AA36B1T0-F1
#
_entry.id   AF-A0AA36B1T0-F1
#
_cell.length_a   1.000
_cell.length_b   1.000
_cell.length_c   1.000
_cell.angle_alpha   90.00
_cell.angle_beta   90.00
_cell.angle_gamma   90.00
#
_symmetry.space_group_name_H-M   'P 1'
#
loop_
_entity.id
_entity.type
_entity.pdbx_description
1 polymer ?
#
loop_
_entity_poly.entity_id
_entity_poly.type
_entity_poly.pdbx_seq_one_letter_code
_entity_poly.pdbx_strand_id
1 'polypeptide(L)'
;METTEVPSNEDTTEVSNTESTGGDEGAGSSFEGDEAKVKMEAKKIRDKEKQAQEMAEYEEMRKDEREKEEREIKELRERRERRRKERQEEEKRLTELRKIEEARRKAEEEEKKKKKKEEEQSKKEEREKKLKDAEERLKPKKPNYVIAKKGGEEGGPKEPTSKEDMQKSKEQLEEEKRAILAQRIQPLAIDGLNAEKLREKAKELHDHLRKLASDKFDCEENYKRQQKDLIELAERARQLSKGKGKKTSGDVQRVDDSFDNLADKYAGCPPKILLHSKYERLTDHRSYGERKDLYEKVSKELEELIEKDRIIKEHQRTVRTNVGEGEGGEGGEGEEAPQEEEVEA
;
A
#
# COMPACT_ATOMS: atom_id res chain seq x y z
N MET A 1 8.81 13.42 29.06
CA MET A 1 8.83 14.44 30.13
C MET A 1 8.24 15.69 29.53
N GLU A 2 6.92 15.84 29.66
CA GLU A 2 6.22 17.09 29.42
C GLU A 2 4.97 16.99 30.29
N THR A 3 5.03 17.67 31.43
CA THR A 3 4.02 17.69 32.48
C THR A 3 3.01 18.77 32.12
N THR A 4 1.80 18.39 31.76
CA THR A 4 0.67 19.33 31.64
C THR A 4 0.07 19.54 33.03
N GLU A 5 0.37 20.70 33.61
CA GLU A 5 -0.21 21.20 34.85
C GLU A 5 -1.70 21.54 34.64
N VAL A 6 -2.55 20.98 35.49
CA VAL A 6 -3.97 21.34 35.61
C VAL A 6 -4.08 22.28 36.81
N PRO A 7 -4.62 23.50 36.68
CA PRO A 7 -4.75 24.39 37.82
C PRO A 7 -5.89 23.94 38.75
N SER A 8 -5.53 23.67 40.00
CA SER A 8 -6.40 23.46 41.15
C SER A 8 -7.02 24.79 41.59
N ASN A 9 -8.32 24.97 41.36
CA ASN A 9 -9.10 26.01 42.00
C ASN A 9 -9.58 25.49 43.36
N GLU A 10 -8.89 25.90 44.42
CA GLU A 10 -9.36 25.81 45.80
C GLU A 10 -10.31 26.97 46.05
N ASP A 11 -11.62 26.69 46.03
CA ASP A 11 -12.64 27.66 46.42
C ASP A 11 -12.87 27.53 47.94
N THR A 12 -12.07 28.25 48.72
CA THR A 12 -12.25 28.43 50.16
C THR A 12 -13.43 29.35 50.40
N THR A 13 -14.61 28.77 50.66
CA THR A 13 -15.74 29.54 51.21
C THR A 13 -15.51 29.76 52.70
N GLU A 14 -14.93 30.91 53.05
CA GLU A 14 -14.95 31.46 54.40
C GLU A 14 -16.41 31.77 54.79
N VAL A 15 -16.98 30.97 55.69
CA VAL A 15 -18.28 31.26 56.30
C VAL A 15 -18.02 32.13 57.53
N SER A 16 -18.33 33.41 57.40
CA SER A 16 -18.25 34.40 58.47
C SER A 16 -19.29 34.11 59.55
N ASN A 17 -18.84 33.63 60.71
CA ASN A 17 -19.62 33.61 61.93
C ASN A 17 -19.67 35.03 62.51
N THR A 18 -20.81 35.70 62.38
CA THR A 18 -21.14 36.89 63.16
C THR A 18 -21.81 36.46 64.47
N GLU A 19 -21.04 36.48 65.56
CA GLU A 19 -21.60 36.39 66.91
C GLU A 19 -22.41 37.67 67.20
N SER A 20 -23.74 37.54 67.23
CA SER A 20 -24.65 38.54 67.76
C SER A 20 -24.82 38.30 69.26
N THR A 21 -24.31 39.23 70.06
CA THR A 21 -24.57 39.31 71.50
C THR A 21 -25.98 39.86 71.73
N GLY A 22 -26.89 38.98 72.15
CA GLY A 22 -28.22 39.34 72.66
C GLY A 22 -28.39 38.69 74.02
N GLY A 23 -28.39 39.51 75.08
CA GLY A 23 -28.75 39.07 76.42
C GLY A 23 -30.27 38.95 76.56
N ASP A 24 -30.72 37.94 77.30
CA ASP A 24 -31.93 38.00 78.12
C ASP A 24 -31.85 36.90 79.18
N GLU A 25 -31.83 37.29 80.45
CA GLU A 25 -31.93 36.39 81.60
C GLU A 25 -33.40 36.02 81.81
N GLY A 26 -33.73 34.74 81.62
CA GLY A 26 -35.05 34.20 81.90
C GLY A 26 -34.97 32.78 82.42
N ALA A 27 -34.92 32.63 83.75
CA ALA A 27 -34.88 31.36 84.44
C ALA A 27 -36.20 30.57 84.30
N GLY A 28 -36.11 29.31 83.84
CA GLY A 28 -37.16 28.31 84.04
C GLY A 28 -37.26 27.26 82.92
N SER A 29 -36.84 26.01 83.22
CA SER A 29 -37.14 24.77 82.47
C SER A 29 -36.35 24.47 81.17
N SER A 30 -35.04 24.18 81.24
CA SER A 30 -34.22 23.91 80.03
C SER A 30 -33.30 22.67 80.06
N PHE A 31 -33.42 21.74 81.03
CA PHE A 31 -32.48 20.59 81.06
C PHE A 31 -32.75 19.54 79.97
N GLU A 32 -34.02 19.29 79.59
CA GLU A 32 -34.36 18.30 78.56
C GLU A 32 -34.14 18.80 77.11
N GLY A 33 -34.20 20.11 76.88
CA GLY A 33 -33.99 20.73 75.57
C GLY A 33 -32.51 20.76 75.13
N ASP A 34 -31.58 20.88 76.08
CA ASP A 34 -30.15 20.88 75.80
C ASP A 34 -29.61 19.45 75.58
N GLU A 35 -30.16 18.45 76.28
CA GLU A 35 -29.82 17.05 76.04
C GLU A 35 -30.28 16.57 74.64
N ALA A 36 -31.43 17.06 74.16
CA ALA A 36 -31.92 16.78 72.82
C ALA A 36 -31.04 17.41 71.73
N LYS A 37 -30.50 18.62 71.96
CA LYS A 37 -29.54 19.27 71.03
C LYS A 37 -28.22 18.52 70.96
N VAL A 38 -27.67 18.12 72.11
CA VAL A 38 -26.42 17.32 72.17
C VAL A 38 -26.58 15.97 71.47
N LYS A 39 -27.73 15.29 71.63
CA LYS A 39 -28.03 14.04 70.90
C LYS A 39 -28.16 14.26 69.38
N MET A 40 -28.73 15.38 68.96
CA MET A 40 -28.84 15.74 67.53
C MET A 40 -27.48 16.10 66.92
N GLU A 41 -26.62 16.82 67.64
CA GLU A 41 -25.25 17.11 67.21
C GLU A 41 -24.40 15.85 67.14
N ALA A 42 -24.47 14.97 68.15
CA ALA A 42 -23.79 13.67 68.12
C ALA A 42 -24.26 12.80 66.94
N LYS A 43 -25.56 12.85 66.60
CA LYS A 43 -26.10 12.16 65.42
C LYS A 43 -25.56 12.76 64.12
N LYS A 44 -25.52 14.09 63.99
CA LYS A 44 -24.92 14.77 62.81
C LYS A 44 -23.44 14.44 62.64
N ILE A 45 -22.67 14.35 63.73
CA ILE A 45 -21.26 13.97 63.68
C ILE A 45 -21.12 12.52 63.19
N ARG A 46 -21.93 11.59 63.73
CA ARG A 46 -21.96 10.20 63.25
C ARG A 46 -22.37 10.06 61.79
N ASP A 47 -23.36 10.83 61.34
CA ASP A 47 -23.82 10.77 59.95
C ASP A 47 -22.74 11.34 59.00
N LYS A 48 -22.03 12.39 59.41
CA LYS A 48 -20.85 12.91 58.67
C LYS A 48 -19.69 11.92 58.65
N GLU A 49 -19.43 11.24 59.76
CA GLU A 49 -18.37 10.23 59.86
C GLU A 49 -18.69 9.01 58.97
N LYS A 50 -19.94 8.57 58.92
CA LYS A 50 -20.41 7.52 57.99
C LYS A 50 -20.27 7.95 56.54
N GLN A 51 -20.67 9.17 56.19
CA GLN A 51 -20.49 9.70 54.84
C GLN A 51 -19.00 9.77 54.46
N ALA A 52 -18.13 10.18 55.39
CA ALA A 52 -16.69 10.19 55.15
C ALA A 52 -16.12 8.77 54.96
N GLN A 53 -16.60 7.79 55.73
CA GLN A 53 -16.23 6.37 55.57
C GLN A 53 -16.71 5.80 54.22
N GLU A 54 -17.97 6.03 53.84
CA GLU A 54 -18.52 5.60 52.55
C GLU A 54 -17.74 6.22 51.37
N MET A 55 -17.35 7.50 51.47
CA MET A 55 -16.52 8.16 50.46
C MET A 55 -15.11 7.57 50.39
N ALA A 56 -14.49 7.27 51.55
CA ALA A 56 -13.18 6.64 51.59
C ALA A 56 -13.20 5.22 50.99
N GLU A 57 -14.21 4.42 51.32
CA GLU A 57 -14.41 3.09 50.73
C GLU A 57 -14.62 3.18 49.20
N TYR A 58 -15.39 4.16 48.72
CA TYR A 58 -15.57 4.39 47.28
C TYR A 58 -14.26 4.78 46.58
N GLU A 59 -13.43 5.61 47.22
CA GLU A 59 -12.11 5.98 46.69
C GLU A 59 -11.14 4.80 46.63
N GLU A 60 -11.15 3.94 47.65
CA GLU A 60 -10.36 2.70 47.66
C GLU A 60 -10.80 1.75 46.55
N MET A 61 -12.12 1.52 46.40
CA MET A 61 -12.66 0.70 45.31
C MET A 61 -12.25 1.24 43.94
N ARG A 62 -12.25 2.56 43.73
CA ARG A 62 -11.78 3.19 42.49
C ARG A 62 -10.27 3.07 42.27
N LYS A 63 -9.46 3.08 43.32
CA LYS A 63 -8.02 2.83 43.23
C LYS A 63 -7.76 1.38 42.83
N ASP A 64 -8.47 0.43 43.44
CA ASP A 64 -8.36 -0.98 43.11
C ASP A 64 -8.80 -1.30 41.68
N GLU A 65 -9.87 -0.67 41.19
CA GLU A 65 -10.28 -0.78 39.77
C GLU A 65 -9.17 -0.32 38.83
N ARG A 66 -8.64 0.89 39.04
CA ARG A 66 -7.54 1.43 38.23
C ARG A 66 -6.29 0.56 38.29
N GLU A 67 -5.93 0.06 39.47
CA GLU A 67 -4.76 -0.79 39.62
C GLU A 67 -4.94 -2.14 38.91
N LYS A 68 -6.15 -2.72 38.91
CA LYS A 68 -6.46 -3.93 38.16
C LYS A 68 -6.37 -3.69 36.65
N GLU A 69 -6.94 -2.59 36.16
CA GLU A 69 -6.86 -2.20 34.75
C GLU A 69 -5.40 -1.93 34.32
N GLU A 70 -4.62 -1.23 35.13
CA GLU A 70 -3.20 -0.97 34.88
C GLU A 70 -2.38 -2.26 34.84
N ARG A 71 -2.64 -3.20 35.77
CA ARG A 71 -2.03 -4.53 35.77
C ARG A 71 -2.35 -5.30 34.49
N GLU A 72 -3.62 -5.33 34.07
CA GLU A 72 -4.02 -6.00 32.84
C GLU A 72 -3.37 -5.37 31.60
N ILE A 73 -3.35 -4.03 31.51
CA ILE A 73 -2.68 -3.31 30.43
C ILE A 73 -1.18 -3.63 30.40
N LYS A 74 -0.54 -3.70 31.57
CA LYS A 74 0.88 -4.04 31.69
C LYS A 74 1.16 -5.48 31.23
N GLU A 75 0.35 -6.44 31.67
CA GLU A 75 0.46 -7.83 31.22
C GLU A 75 0.25 -7.98 29.71
N LEU A 76 -0.72 -7.27 29.14
CA LEU A 76 -0.97 -7.25 27.69
C LEU A 76 0.22 -6.65 26.92
N ARG A 77 0.82 -5.57 27.43
CA ARG A 77 2.03 -4.96 26.87
C ARG A 77 3.22 -5.92 26.94
N GLU A 78 3.47 -6.54 28.09
CA GLU A 78 4.54 -7.52 28.27
C GLU A 78 4.37 -8.74 27.35
N ARG A 79 3.13 -9.24 27.18
CA ARG A 79 2.83 -10.33 26.25
C ARG A 79 3.05 -9.93 24.80
N ARG A 80 2.75 -8.68 24.43
CA ARG A 80 3.04 -8.14 23.09
C ARG A 80 4.55 -8.00 22.86
N GLU A 81 5.28 -7.51 23.85
CA GLU A 81 6.74 -7.40 23.80
C GLU A 81 7.42 -8.76 23.74
N ARG A 82 6.97 -9.75 24.53
CA ARG A 82 7.49 -11.12 24.47
C ARG A 82 7.31 -11.70 23.07
N ARG A 83 6.11 -11.61 22.48
CA ARG A 83 5.87 -12.06 21.10
C ARG A 83 6.72 -11.30 20.08
N ARG A 84 6.97 -10.01 20.30
CA ARG A 84 7.86 -9.21 19.44
C ARG A 84 9.32 -9.69 19.55
N LYS A 85 9.81 -9.98 20.76
CA LYS A 85 11.15 -10.49 21.01
C LYS A 85 11.34 -11.88 20.41
N GLU A 86 10.39 -12.80 20.63
CA GLU A 86 10.39 -14.14 20.03
C GLU A 86 10.47 -14.06 18.50
N ARG A 87 9.66 -13.21 17.87
CA ARG A 87 9.73 -12.99 16.41
C ARG A 87 11.05 -12.40 15.94
N GLN A 88 11.61 -11.44 16.68
CA GLN A 88 12.92 -10.88 16.38
C GLN A 88 14.04 -11.92 16.51
N GLU A 89 13.95 -12.82 17.48
CA GLU A 89 14.91 -13.91 17.66
C GLU A 89 14.79 -14.96 16.54
N GLU A 90 13.56 -15.33 16.15
CA GLU A 90 13.32 -16.21 15.00
C GLU A 90 13.84 -15.60 13.69
N GLU A 91 13.58 -14.31 13.46
CA GLU A 91 14.08 -13.59 12.28
C GLU A 91 15.61 -13.49 12.28
N LYS A 92 16.23 -13.20 13.44
CA LYS A 92 17.70 -13.23 13.58
C LYS A 92 18.27 -14.60 13.26
N ARG A 93 17.69 -15.69 13.78
CA ARG A 93 18.11 -17.05 13.45
C ARG A 93 17.97 -17.37 11.96
N LEU A 94 16.85 -16.99 11.34
CA LEU A 94 16.64 -17.18 9.90
C LEU A 94 17.61 -16.37 9.04
N THR A 95 17.90 -15.13 9.43
CA THR A 95 18.87 -14.29 8.72
C THR A 95 20.30 -14.78 8.89
N GLU A 96 20.68 -15.28 10.07
CA GLU A 96 21.97 -15.93 10.32
C GLU A 96 22.13 -17.20 9.47
N LEU A 97 21.11 -18.07 9.42
CA LEU A 97 21.11 -19.25 8.56
C LEU A 97 21.27 -18.90 7.07
N ARG A 98 20.52 -17.89 6.59
CA ARG A 98 20.65 -17.39 5.21
C ARG A 98 22.03 -16.82 4.92
N LYS A 99 22.63 -16.08 5.86
CA LYS A 99 24.00 -15.55 5.71
C LYS A 99 25.04 -16.67 5.63
N ILE A 100 24.88 -17.73 6.43
CA ILE A 100 25.79 -18.89 6.39
C ILE A 100 25.65 -19.63 5.06
N GLU A 101 24.42 -19.81 4.56
CA GLU A 101 24.18 -20.47 3.26
C GLU A 101 24.69 -19.63 2.08
N GLU A 102 24.46 -18.32 2.09
CA GLU A 102 24.97 -17.40 1.06
C GLU A 102 26.50 -17.30 1.09
N ALA A 103 27.11 -17.28 2.28
CA ALA A 103 28.57 -17.30 2.43
C ALA A 103 29.16 -18.62 1.90
N ARG A 104 28.52 -19.76 2.19
CA ARG A 104 28.91 -21.07 1.65
C ARG A 104 28.81 -21.09 0.12
N ARG A 105 27.71 -20.57 -0.44
CA ARG A 105 27.52 -20.48 -1.90
C ARG A 105 28.56 -19.58 -2.57
N LYS A 106 28.87 -18.41 -1.98
CA LYS A 106 29.92 -17.52 -2.48
C LYS A 106 31.30 -18.17 -2.42
N ALA A 107 31.63 -18.87 -1.33
CA ALA A 107 32.89 -19.60 -1.22
C ALA A 107 33.02 -20.71 -2.28
N GLU A 108 31.94 -21.45 -2.55
CA GLU A 108 31.92 -22.49 -3.60
C GLU A 108 32.04 -21.90 -5.01
N GLU A 109 31.37 -20.78 -5.29
CA GLU A 109 31.48 -20.05 -6.56
C GLU A 109 32.89 -19.48 -6.78
N GLU A 110 33.53 -18.94 -5.73
CA GLU A 110 34.91 -18.47 -5.80
C GLU A 110 35.91 -19.62 -6.00
N GLU A 111 35.72 -20.76 -5.34
CA GLU A 111 36.57 -21.95 -5.52
C GLU A 111 36.42 -22.51 -6.94
N LYS A 112 35.18 -22.59 -7.46
CA LYS A 112 34.92 -23.01 -8.85
C LYS A 112 35.51 -22.04 -9.86
N LYS A 113 35.51 -20.74 -9.57
CA LYS A 113 36.13 -19.71 -10.41
C LYS A 113 37.66 -19.78 -10.37
N LYS A 114 38.26 -20.09 -9.22
CA LYS A 114 39.71 -20.35 -9.10
C LYS A 114 40.12 -21.60 -9.88
N LYS A 115 39.41 -22.71 -9.71
CA LYS A 115 39.63 -23.96 -10.47
C LYS A 115 39.53 -23.76 -11.99
N LYS A 116 38.53 -22.99 -12.46
CA LYS A 116 38.41 -22.64 -13.89
C LYS A 116 39.58 -21.80 -14.40
N LYS A 117 40.05 -20.83 -13.62
CA LYS A 117 41.21 -20.00 -13.99
C LYS A 117 42.51 -20.81 -14.04
N GLU A 118 42.71 -21.73 -13.09
CA GLU A 118 43.86 -22.63 -13.09
C GLU A 118 43.84 -23.62 -14.27
N GLU A 119 42.66 -24.17 -14.60
CA GLU A 119 42.51 -25.06 -15.77
C GLU A 119 42.73 -24.29 -17.10
N GLU A 120 42.25 -23.05 -17.20
CA GLU A 120 42.46 -22.20 -18.37
C GLU A 120 43.92 -21.76 -18.51
N GLN A 121 44.60 -21.46 -17.40
CA GLN A 121 46.04 -21.18 -17.38
C GLN A 121 46.86 -22.41 -17.79
N SER A 122 46.54 -23.60 -17.26
CA SER A 122 47.17 -24.86 -17.66
C SER A 122 46.99 -25.15 -19.16
N LYS A 123 45.78 -24.96 -19.71
CA LYS A 123 45.52 -25.11 -21.15
C LYS A 123 46.25 -24.08 -22.00
N LYS A 124 46.40 -22.85 -21.51
CA LYS A 124 47.14 -21.79 -22.20
C LYS A 124 48.63 -22.07 -22.23
N GLU A 125 49.19 -22.54 -21.12
CA GLU A 125 50.59 -22.98 -21.04
C GLU A 125 50.87 -24.19 -21.94
N GLU A 126 49.95 -25.16 -22.04
CA GLU A 126 50.07 -26.30 -22.95
C GLU A 126 50.00 -25.87 -24.42
N ARG A 127 49.11 -24.92 -24.76
CA ARG A 127 49.04 -24.32 -26.09
C ARG A 127 50.29 -23.51 -26.43
N GLU A 128 50.83 -22.73 -25.50
CA GLU A 128 52.07 -21.98 -25.72
C GLU A 128 53.29 -22.89 -25.85
N LYS A 129 53.36 -24.00 -25.11
CA LYS A 129 54.41 -25.02 -25.31
C LYS A 129 54.29 -25.69 -26.68
N LYS A 130 53.08 -26.06 -27.11
CA LYS A 130 52.82 -26.61 -28.45
C LYS A 130 53.13 -25.60 -29.56
N LEU A 131 52.84 -24.32 -29.34
CA LEU A 131 53.16 -23.25 -30.29
C LEU A 131 54.67 -23.02 -30.38
N LYS A 132 55.39 -23.02 -29.26
CA LYS A 132 56.86 -22.88 -29.23
C LYS A 132 57.56 -24.06 -29.90
N ASP A 133 57.09 -25.29 -29.65
CA ASP A 133 57.61 -26.50 -30.32
C ASP A 133 57.34 -26.48 -31.84
N ALA A 134 56.16 -26.00 -32.25
CA ALA A 134 55.84 -25.79 -33.66
C ALA A 134 56.68 -24.66 -34.28
N GLU A 135 56.89 -23.54 -33.58
CA GLU A 135 57.70 -22.40 -34.04
C GLU A 135 59.19 -22.76 -34.16
N GLU A 136 59.70 -23.63 -33.29
CA GLU A 136 61.05 -24.18 -33.40
C GLU A 136 61.20 -25.12 -34.61
N ARG A 137 60.14 -25.88 -34.94
CA ARG A 137 60.05 -26.71 -36.16
C ARG A 137 59.83 -25.93 -37.46
N LEU A 138 59.32 -24.70 -37.39
CA LEU A 138 58.93 -23.87 -38.54
C LEU A 138 59.82 -22.64 -38.75
N LYS A 139 61.09 -22.70 -38.34
CA LYS A 139 62.12 -21.72 -38.78
C LYS A 139 62.73 -22.09 -40.15
N PRO A 140 62.20 -21.56 -41.26
CA PRO A 140 63.00 -21.20 -42.41
C PRO A 140 63.05 -19.68 -42.63
N LYS A 141 64.08 -19.28 -43.40
CA LYS A 141 64.57 -17.92 -43.67
C LYS A 141 63.49 -16.93 -44.17
N LYS A 142 63.67 -15.68 -43.73
CA LYS A 142 63.02 -14.40 -44.11
C LYS A 142 62.57 -14.30 -45.58
N PRO A 143 61.48 -13.57 -45.88
CA PRO A 143 61.68 -12.22 -46.44
C PRO A 143 60.69 -11.12 -45.97
N ASN A 144 61.19 -9.88 -46.08
CA ASN A 144 60.54 -8.58 -45.93
C ASN A 144 59.40 -8.37 -46.95
N TYR A 145 58.23 -7.87 -46.55
CA TYR A 145 57.48 -6.80 -47.26
C TYR A 145 56.43 -6.13 -46.33
N VAL A 146 56.25 -4.82 -46.52
CA VAL A 146 55.38 -3.92 -45.74
C VAL A 146 54.04 -3.74 -46.46
N ILE A 147 52.92 -4.00 -45.77
CA ILE A 147 51.56 -3.72 -46.25
C ILE A 147 50.93 -2.68 -45.31
N ALA A 148 50.65 -1.49 -45.84
CA ALA A 148 49.88 -0.45 -45.17
C ALA A 148 48.37 -0.78 -45.25
N LYS A 149 47.65 -0.68 -44.13
CA LYS A 149 46.18 -0.67 -44.09
C LYS A 149 45.67 0.68 -43.59
N LYS A 150 44.73 1.24 -44.35
CA LYS A 150 43.95 2.45 -44.08
C LYS A 150 42.49 2.05 -43.80
N GLY A 151 41.90 2.65 -42.77
CA GLY A 151 40.47 3.06 -42.77
C GLY A 151 39.46 2.17 -42.03
N GLY A 152 38.67 2.82 -41.16
CA GLY A 152 37.38 2.35 -40.61
C GLY A 152 37.40 2.26 -39.09
N GLU A 153 36.43 2.73 -38.32
CA GLU A 153 35.21 3.52 -38.53
C GLU A 153 34.74 3.90 -37.10
N GLU A 154 34.03 5.02 -36.97
CA GLU A 154 33.55 5.61 -35.73
C GLU A 154 32.75 4.63 -34.86
N GLY A 155 33.16 4.49 -33.60
CA GLY A 155 32.47 3.71 -32.58
C GLY A 155 32.59 4.37 -31.22
N GLY A 156 32.02 5.57 -31.09
CA GLY A 156 31.91 6.26 -29.81
C GLY A 156 31.07 5.44 -28.82
N PRO A 157 31.52 5.23 -27.57
CA PRO A 157 30.74 4.50 -26.59
C PRO A 157 29.53 5.34 -26.18
N LYS A 158 28.32 4.83 -26.43
CA LYS A 158 27.11 5.32 -25.78
C LYS A 158 27.25 5.08 -24.28
N GLU A 159 27.20 6.16 -23.50
CA GLU A 159 27.10 6.08 -22.05
C GLU A 159 25.88 5.24 -21.65
N PRO A 160 26.03 4.24 -20.77
CA PRO A 160 24.88 3.56 -20.19
C PRO A 160 24.17 4.50 -19.22
N THR A 161 22.89 4.73 -19.46
CA THR A 161 21.95 5.40 -18.55
C THR A 161 21.78 4.57 -17.27
N SER A 162 22.75 4.70 -16.36
CA SER A 162 22.98 3.91 -15.14
C SER A 162 21.93 4.07 -14.02
N LYS A 163 20.70 4.47 -14.35
CA LYS A 163 19.62 4.61 -13.36
C LYS A 163 18.39 3.74 -13.64
N GLU A 164 18.24 3.21 -14.86
CA GLU A 164 17.17 2.27 -15.18
C GLU A 164 17.60 0.82 -15.01
N ASP A 165 18.90 0.52 -15.06
CA ASP A 165 19.45 -0.85 -14.90
C ASP A 165 19.62 -1.31 -13.45
N MET A 166 19.32 -0.48 -12.45
CA MET A 166 19.42 -0.85 -11.02
C MET A 166 18.09 -1.32 -10.40
N GLN A 167 16.97 -1.14 -11.10
CA GLN A 167 15.70 -1.71 -10.69
C GLN A 167 15.44 -2.94 -11.54
N LYS A 168 15.45 -4.11 -10.90
CA LYS A 168 15.01 -5.37 -11.52
C LYS A 168 13.72 -5.07 -12.30
N SER A 169 13.67 -5.49 -13.57
CA SER A 169 12.49 -5.27 -14.41
C SER A 169 11.24 -5.80 -13.68
N LYS A 170 10.09 -5.17 -13.92
CA LYS A 170 8.81 -5.62 -13.34
C LYS A 170 8.59 -7.13 -13.55
N GLU A 171 8.96 -7.62 -14.73
CA GLU A 171 8.91 -9.03 -15.10
C GLU A 171 9.86 -9.89 -14.24
N GLN A 172 11.09 -9.43 -14.01
CA GLN A 172 12.06 -10.11 -13.14
C GLN A 172 11.59 -10.15 -11.68
N LEU A 173 10.94 -9.08 -11.18
CA LEU A 173 10.35 -9.05 -9.84
C LEU A 173 9.17 -10.02 -9.71
N GLU A 174 8.35 -10.14 -10.75
CA GLU A 174 7.23 -11.09 -10.78
C GLU A 174 7.71 -12.54 -10.86
N GLU A 175 8.75 -12.83 -11.63
CA GLU A 175 9.40 -14.15 -11.69
C GLU A 175 10.07 -14.52 -10.36
N GLU A 176 10.80 -13.59 -9.74
CA GLU A 176 11.38 -13.80 -8.41
C GLU A 176 10.28 -14.04 -7.37
N LYS A 177 9.20 -13.25 -7.40
CA LYS A 177 8.04 -13.47 -6.51
C LYS A 177 7.44 -14.85 -6.73
N ARG A 178 7.26 -15.27 -7.98
CA ARG A 178 6.71 -16.60 -8.33
C ARG A 178 7.64 -17.72 -7.84
N ALA A 179 8.94 -17.57 -8.00
CA ALA A 179 9.94 -18.53 -7.52
C ALA A 179 9.93 -18.63 -5.98
N ILE A 180 9.90 -17.49 -5.29
CA ILE A 180 9.83 -17.44 -3.82
C ILE A 180 8.53 -18.08 -3.32
N LEU A 181 7.40 -17.79 -3.97
CA LEU A 181 6.10 -18.38 -3.62
C LEU A 181 6.10 -19.89 -3.86
N ALA A 182 6.67 -20.38 -4.96
CA ALA A 182 6.80 -21.81 -5.22
C ALA A 182 7.69 -22.52 -4.18
N GLN A 183 8.76 -21.86 -3.70
CA GLN A 183 9.60 -22.40 -2.63
C GLN A 183 8.88 -22.42 -1.27
N ARG A 184 8.08 -21.39 -0.97
CA ARG A 184 7.36 -21.27 0.31
C ARG A 184 6.11 -22.14 0.35
N ILE A 185 5.40 -22.27 -0.76
CA ILE A 185 4.20 -23.09 -0.91
C ILE A 185 4.64 -24.47 -1.38
N GLN A 186 4.97 -25.31 -0.41
CA GLN A 186 5.29 -26.72 -0.67
C GLN A 186 4.05 -27.43 -1.23
N PRO A 187 4.15 -28.18 -2.35
CA PRO A 187 3.03 -28.95 -2.87
C PRO A 187 2.58 -29.99 -1.85
N LEU A 188 1.26 -30.12 -1.69
CA LEU A 188 0.65 -31.02 -0.71
C LEU A 188 0.69 -32.47 -1.22
N ALA A 189 1.67 -33.25 -0.75
CA ALA A 189 1.67 -34.70 -0.91
C ALA A 189 0.75 -35.32 0.16
N ILE A 190 -0.45 -35.74 -0.25
CA ILE A 190 -1.44 -36.41 0.61
C ILE A 190 -1.67 -37.88 0.25
N ASP A 191 -1.18 -38.33 -0.90
CA ASP A 191 -1.41 -39.68 -1.40
C ASP A 191 -0.68 -40.72 -0.54
N GLY A 192 -1.43 -41.71 -0.04
CA GLY A 192 -0.90 -42.78 0.80
C GLY A 192 -0.74 -42.45 2.29
N LEU A 193 -1.25 -41.31 2.77
CA LEU A 193 -1.26 -40.99 4.21
C LEU A 193 -2.42 -41.65 4.96
N ASN A 194 -2.14 -42.23 6.13
CA ASN A 194 -3.15 -42.76 7.04
C ASN A 194 -3.98 -41.63 7.70
N ALA A 195 -5.20 -41.95 8.16
CA ALA A 195 -6.13 -40.98 8.74
C ALA A 195 -5.56 -40.17 9.93
N GLU A 196 -4.72 -40.77 10.76
CA GLU A 196 -4.05 -40.08 11.88
C GLU A 196 -3.02 -39.06 11.38
N LYS A 197 -2.19 -39.45 10.41
CA LYS A 197 -1.17 -38.58 9.78
C LYS A 197 -1.82 -37.42 9.01
N LEU A 198 -2.99 -37.65 8.40
CA LEU A 198 -3.77 -36.59 7.76
C LEU A 198 -4.27 -35.55 8.77
N ARG A 199 -4.69 -35.99 9.97
CA ARG A 199 -5.10 -35.07 11.05
C ARG A 199 -3.93 -34.26 11.60
N GLU A 200 -2.75 -34.86 11.73
CA GLU A 200 -1.53 -34.14 12.13
C GLU A 200 -1.13 -33.09 11.10
N LYS A 201 -1.04 -33.47 9.82
CA LYS A 201 -0.82 -32.53 8.70
C LYS A 201 -1.82 -31.38 8.66
N ALA A 202 -3.10 -31.66 8.90
CA ALA A 202 -4.13 -30.62 8.95
C ALA A 202 -3.89 -29.63 10.09
N LYS A 203 -3.49 -30.10 11.28
CA LYS A 203 -3.15 -29.23 12.43
C LYS A 203 -1.90 -28.39 12.13
N GLU A 204 -0.86 -28.99 11.56
CA GLU A 204 0.36 -28.28 11.16
C GLU A 204 0.07 -27.15 10.16
N LEU A 205 -0.70 -27.44 9.11
CA LEU A 205 -1.10 -26.45 8.11
C LEU A 205 -1.95 -25.35 8.72
N HIS A 206 -2.85 -25.69 9.65
CA HIS A 206 -3.68 -24.72 10.35
C HIS A 206 -2.85 -23.77 11.22
N ASP A 207 -1.89 -24.30 11.98
CA ASP A 207 -1.00 -23.48 12.80
C ASP A 207 -0.06 -22.63 11.93
N HIS A 208 0.41 -23.17 10.80
CA HIS A 208 1.19 -22.40 9.83
C HIS A 208 0.36 -21.27 9.21
N LEU A 209 -0.89 -21.53 8.82
CA LEU A 209 -1.80 -20.52 8.29
C LEU A 209 -2.11 -19.42 9.33
N ARG A 210 -2.27 -19.78 10.60
CA ARG A 210 -2.45 -18.81 11.70
C ARG A 210 -1.23 -17.88 11.84
N LYS A 211 -0.02 -18.43 11.74
CA LYS A 211 1.23 -17.63 11.75
C LYS A 211 1.28 -16.68 10.54
N LEU A 212 1.04 -17.18 9.33
CA LEU A 212 1.00 -16.37 8.10
C LEU A 212 -0.04 -15.25 8.16
N ALA A 213 -1.21 -15.50 8.73
CA ALA A 213 -2.24 -14.49 8.92
C ALA A 213 -1.79 -13.37 9.87
N SER A 214 -1.07 -13.74 10.94
CA SER A 214 -0.50 -12.78 11.88
C SER A 214 0.60 -11.93 11.22
N ASP A 215 1.49 -12.57 10.46
CA ASP A 215 2.56 -11.87 9.73
C ASP A 215 1.99 -10.92 8.68
N LYS A 216 0.95 -11.34 7.94
CA LYS A 216 0.24 -10.49 6.98
C LYS A 216 -0.30 -9.23 7.65
N PHE A 217 -0.96 -9.36 8.80
CA PHE A 217 -1.49 -8.22 9.54
C PHE A 217 -0.39 -7.23 9.93
N ASP A 218 0.73 -7.72 10.47
CA ASP A 218 1.86 -6.86 10.84
C ASP A 218 2.49 -6.17 9.62
N CYS A 219 2.59 -6.87 8.47
CA CYS A 219 3.03 -6.28 7.21
C CYS A 219 2.07 -5.19 6.71
N GLU A 220 0.76 -5.43 6.77
CA GLU A 220 -0.26 -4.45 6.37
C GLU A 220 -0.24 -3.20 7.25
N GLU A 221 -0.12 -3.36 8.57
CA GLU A 221 -0.02 -2.21 9.49
C GLU A 221 1.27 -1.42 9.27
N ASN A 222 2.40 -2.08 9.03
CA ASN A 222 3.65 -1.42 8.66
C ASN A 222 3.52 -0.69 7.33
N TYR A 223 2.87 -1.28 6.34
CA TYR A 223 2.62 -0.67 5.04
C TYR A 223 1.76 0.60 5.17
N LYS A 224 0.67 0.54 5.95
CA LYS A 224 -0.16 1.72 6.24
C LYS A 224 0.63 2.83 6.93
N ARG A 225 1.52 2.49 7.89
CA ARG A 225 2.41 3.47 8.53
C ARG A 225 3.34 4.12 7.52
N GLN A 226 4.02 3.33 6.70
CA GLN A 226 4.90 3.84 5.64
C GLN A 226 4.16 4.72 4.64
N GLN A 227 2.92 4.38 4.28
CA GLN A 227 2.09 5.22 3.42
C GLN A 227 1.80 6.58 4.06
N LYS A 228 1.46 6.61 5.36
CA LYS A 228 1.27 7.87 6.10
C LYS A 228 2.55 8.71 6.10
N ASP A 229 3.69 8.09 6.42
CA ASP A 229 5.00 8.76 6.43
C ASP A 229 5.34 9.33 5.04
N LEU A 230 5.06 8.58 3.96
CA LEU A 230 5.26 9.05 2.58
C LEU A 230 4.37 10.25 2.23
N ILE A 231 3.10 10.25 2.67
CA ILE A 231 2.17 11.36 2.44
C ILE A 231 2.67 12.60 3.17
N GLU A 232 3.10 12.48 4.44
CA GLU A 232 3.62 13.59 5.23
C GLU A 232 4.91 14.16 4.60
N LEU A 233 5.84 13.29 4.18
CA LEU A 233 7.06 13.72 3.49
C LEU A 233 6.76 14.42 2.17
N ALA A 234 5.79 13.91 1.39
CA ALA A 234 5.36 14.55 0.15
C ALA A 234 4.72 15.91 0.41
N GLU A 235 3.93 16.06 1.47
CA GLU A 235 3.33 17.32 1.87
C GLU A 235 4.42 18.32 2.32
N ARG A 236 5.35 17.90 3.16
CA ARG A 236 6.48 18.72 3.61
C ARG A 236 7.34 19.17 2.42
N ALA A 237 7.58 18.30 1.45
CA ALA A 237 8.27 18.65 0.21
C ALA A 237 7.49 19.70 -0.59
N ARG A 238 6.15 19.59 -0.70
CA ARG A 238 5.29 20.60 -1.33
C ARG A 238 5.30 21.94 -0.60
N GLN A 239 5.34 21.94 0.73
CA GLN A 239 5.43 23.18 1.52
C GLN A 239 6.78 23.87 1.33
N LEU A 240 7.88 23.10 1.32
CA LEU A 240 9.22 23.61 1.03
C LEU A 240 9.36 24.15 -0.39
N SER A 241 8.72 23.52 -1.38
CA SER A 241 8.74 24.01 -2.77
C SER A 241 7.88 25.26 -2.97
N LYS A 242 6.78 25.42 -2.22
CA LYS A 242 5.97 26.66 -2.20
C LYS A 242 6.70 27.83 -1.53
N GLY A 243 7.47 27.58 -0.47
CA GLY A 243 8.25 28.63 0.23
C GLY A 243 9.50 29.08 -0.54
N LYS A 244 10.10 28.20 -1.34
CA LYS A 244 11.23 28.53 -2.22
C LYS A 244 10.71 29.01 -3.57
N GLY A 245 10.18 30.24 -3.57
CA GLY A 245 9.69 31.00 -4.72
C GLY A 245 10.16 30.53 -6.09
N LYS A 246 9.43 29.55 -6.65
CA LYS A 246 9.26 29.42 -8.09
C LYS A 246 7.76 29.45 -8.34
N LYS A 247 7.25 30.68 -8.45
CA LYS A 247 6.00 30.94 -9.18
C LYS A 247 6.24 30.63 -10.66
N THR A 248 6.51 29.37 -10.98
CA THR A 248 6.27 28.87 -12.33
C THR A 248 4.78 28.62 -12.41
N SER A 249 4.10 29.57 -13.02
CA SER A 249 2.72 29.55 -13.49
C SER A 249 2.48 28.42 -14.51
N GLY A 250 2.78 27.19 -14.14
CA GLY A 250 2.73 26.03 -15.03
C GLY A 250 2.61 24.68 -14.34
N ASP A 251 2.83 24.60 -13.02
CA ASP A 251 2.82 23.32 -12.29
C ASP A 251 1.96 23.39 -11.02
N VAL A 252 0.79 24.02 -11.15
CA VAL A 252 -0.34 23.59 -10.33
C VAL A 252 -0.67 22.21 -10.89
N GLN A 253 -0.21 21.14 -10.25
CA GLN A 253 -0.84 19.85 -10.40
C GLN A 253 -2.33 20.12 -10.27
N ARG A 254 -3.05 20.03 -11.39
CA ARG A 254 -4.50 20.14 -11.40
C ARG A 254 -4.95 19.10 -10.41
N VAL A 255 -5.42 19.55 -9.26
CA VAL A 255 -6.31 18.73 -8.43
C VAL A 255 -7.33 18.26 -9.43
N ASP A 256 -7.38 16.95 -9.61
CA ASP A 256 -8.26 16.31 -10.54
C ASP A 256 -9.65 16.91 -10.33
N ASP A 257 -10.19 17.59 -11.35
CA ASP A 257 -11.48 18.30 -11.27
C ASP A 257 -12.65 17.33 -10.93
N SER A 258 -12.36 16.04 -10.79
CA SER A 258 -13.18 14.98 -10.23
C SER A 258 -13.49 15.13 -8.74
N PHE A 259 -12.70 15.88 -7.95
CA PHE A 259 -13.01 16.07 -6.53
C PHE A 259 -14.06 17.16 -6.33
N ASP A 260 -15.31 16.74 -6.12
CA ASP A 260 -16.44 17.63 -5.90
C ASP A 260 -16.50 18.12 -4.45
N ASN A 261 -15.74 19.18 -4.14
CA ASN A 261 -15.74 19.87 -2.85
C ASN A 261 -17.14 20.31 -2.33
N LEU A 262 -18.15 20.38 -3.21
CA LEU A 262 -19.51 20.80 -2.84
C LEU A 262 -20.36 19.60 -2.43
N ALA A 263 -20.18 18.45 -3.10
CA ALA A 263 -20.82 17.18 -2.74
C ALA A 263 -20.38 16.67 -1.36
N ASP A 264 -19.11 16.89 -0.98
CA ASP A 264 -18.60 16.54 0.34
C ASP A 264 -19.17 17.40 1.48
N LYS A 265 -19.56 18.66 1.18
CA LYS A 265 -20.09 19.59 2.17
C LYS A 265 -21.59 19.47 2.37
N TYR A 266 -22.31 18.99 1.36
CA TYR A 266 -23.77 18.93 1.38
C TYR A 266 -24.26 17.57 0.84
N ALA A 267 -24.73 16.72 1.77
CA ALA A 267 -25.39 15.48 1.42
C ALA A 267 -26.67 15.79 0.61
N GLY A 268 -26.72 15.34 -0.65
CA GLY A 268 -27.84 15.57 -1.58
C GLY A 268 -27.57 16.55 -2.73
N CYS A 269 -26.33 17.05 -2.87
CA CYS A 269 -25.96 17.85 -4.04
C CYS A 269 -25.98 17.00 -5.33
N PRO A 270 -26.64 17.46 -6.42
CA PRO A 270 -26.60 16.77 -7.71
C PRO A 270 -25.15 16.65 -8.22
N PRO A 271 -24.79 15.54 -8.90
CA PRO A 271 -23.44 15.36 -9.41
C PRO A 271 -23.09 16.46 -10.42
N LYS A 272 -21.87 16.99 -10.34
CA LYS A 272 -21.36 17.98 -11.30
C LYS A 272 -21.42 17.46 -12.73
N ILE A 273 -22.19 18.15 -13.57
CA ILE A 273 -22.22 17.93 -15.01
C ILE A 273 -21.10 18.77 -15.64
N LEU A 274 -20.12 18.11 -16.24
CA LEU A 274 -19.06 18.78 -16.98
C LEU A 274 -19.61 19.23 -18.35
N LEU A 275 -19.73 20.55 -18.56
CA LEU A 275 -20.20 21.14 -19.83
C LEU A 275 -19.17 21.08 -20.96
N HIS A 276 -17.93 20.76 -20.63
CA HIS A 276 -16.79 20.69 -21.54
C HIS A 276 -16.09 19.34 -21.39
N SER A 277 -15.52 18.85 -22.48
CA SER A 277 -14.75 17.61 -22.46
C SER A 277 -13.52 17.76 -21.57
N LYS A 278 -13.16 16.70 -20.83
CA LYS A 278 -11.93 16.67 -20.00
C LYS A 278 -10.66 16.96 -20.81
N TYR A 279 -10.72 16.80 -22.13
CA TYR A 279 -9.62 17.01 -23.06
C TYR A 279 -9.62 18.39 -23.73
N GLU A 280 -10.68 19.18 -23.56
CA GLU A 280 -10.85 20.48 -24.23
C GLU A 280 -9.82 21.53 -23.75
N ARG A 281 -9.36 21.40 -22.51
CA ARG A 281 -8.37 22.31 -21.89
C ARG A 281 -6.93 21.79 -21.97
N LEU A 282 -6.71 20.67 -22.66
CA LEU A 282 -5.36 20.13 -22.85
C LEU A 282 -4.68 20.92 -23.97
N THR A 283 -3.56 21.56 -23.66
CA THR A 283 -2.79 22.30 -24.67
C THR A 283 -2.20 21.30 -25.66
N ASP A 284 -2.64 21.38 -26.92
CA ASP A 284 -2.12 20.52 -27.97
C ASP A 284 -0.66 20.88 -28.30
N HIS A 285 0.25 19.98 -27.91
CA HIS A 285 1.69 20.12 -28.14
C HIS A 285 2.12 19.71 -29.57
N ARG A 286 1.20 19.20 -30.40
CA ARG A 286 1.50 18.88 -31.80
C ARG A 286 1.77 20.14 -32.61
N SER A 287 2.66 20.00 -33.59
CA SER A 287 2.96 21.04 -34.56
C SER A 287 1.72 21.39 -35.40
N TYR A 288 1.72 22.55 -36.05
CA TYR A 288 0.58 22.98 -36.88
C TYR A 288 0.27 21.98 -38.01
N GLY A 289 1.29 21.39 -38.64
CA GLY A 289 1.12 20.39 -39.70
C GLY A 289 0.42 19.12 -39.20
N GLU A 290 0.91 18.54 -38.10
CA GLU A 290 0.31 17.35 -37.49
C GLU A 290 -1.14 17.59 -37.03
N ARG A 291 -1.42 18.80 -36.53
CA ARG A 291 -2.76 19.19 -36.11
C ARG A 291 -3.70 19.32 -37.31
N LYS A 292 -3.23 19.92 -38.41
CA LYS A 292 -3.97 20.04 -39.66
C LYS A 292 -4.32 18.66 -40.22
N ASP A 293 -3.35 17.75 -40.30
CA ASP A 293 -3.54 16.40 -40.81
C ASP A 293 -4.54 15.60 -39.98
N LEU A 294 -4.52 15.78 -38.64
CA LEU A 294 -5.49 15.15 -37.75
C LEU A 294 -6.90 15.63 -38.02
N TYR A 295 -7.10 16.95 -38.13
CA TYR A 295 -8.43 17.51 -38.41
C TYR A 295 -8.93 17.14 -39.82
N GLU A 296 -8.06 17.08 -40.82
CA GLU A 296 -8.44 16.62 -42.16
C GLU A 296 -8.88 15.14 -42.17
N LYS A 297 -8.21 14.28 -41.40
CA LYS A 297 -8.63 12.88 -41.24
C LYS A 297 -9.97 12.76 -40.54
N VAL A 298 -10.13 13.44 -39.40
CA VAL A 298 -11.39 13.44 -38.63
C VAL A 298 -12.55 14.01 -39.46
N SER A 299 -12.30 15.05 -40.27
CA SER A 299 -13.32 15.60 -41.18
C SER A 299 -13.80 14.57 -42.20
N LYS A 300 -12.88 13.84 -42.83
CA LYS A 300 -13.21 12.79 -43.80
C LYS A 300 -13.98 11.63 -43.16
N GLU A 301 -13.54 11.18 -41.98
CA GLU A 301 -14.24 10.13 -41.23
C GLU A 301 -15.66 10.57 -40.85
N LEU A 302 -15.85 11.84 -40.49
CA LEU A 302 -17.17 12.39 -40.16
C LEU A 302 -18.08 12.45 -41.40
N GLU A 303 -17.55 12.88 -42.54
CA GLU A 303 -18.27 12.88 -43.83
C GLU A 303 -18.73 11.46 -44.21
N GLU A 304 -17.86 10.47 -44.04
CA GLU A 304 -18.22 9.06 -44.27
C GLU A 304 -19.32 8.57 -43.32
N LEU A 305 -19.27 8.94 -42.03
CA LEU A 305 -20.32 8.59 -41.07
C LEU A 305 -21.66 9.24 -41.44
N ILE A 306 -21.65 10.51 -41.83
CA ILE A 306 -22.86 11.24 -42.23
C ILE A 306 -23.50 10.58 -43.46
N GLU A 307 -22.68 10.15 -44.43
CA GLU A 307 -23.18 9.48 -45.63
C GLU A 307 -23.72 8.07 -45.30
N LYS A 308 -23.05 7.31 -44.42
CA LYS A 308 -23.57 6.02 -43.91
C LYS A 308 -24.92 6.20 -43.21
N ASP A 309 -25.05 7.20 -42.34
CA ASP A 309 -26.30 7.52 -41.65
C ASP A 309 -27.41 7.94 -42.62
N ARG A 310 -27.05 8.67 -43.68
CA ARG A 310 -27.98 9.06 -44.75
C ARG A 310 -28.48 7.82 -45.50
N ILE A 311 -27.58 6.92 -45.91
CA ILE A 311 -27.92 5.67 -46.59
C ILE A 311 -28.81 4.80 -45.70
N ILE A 312 -28.50 4.68 -44.41
CA ILE A 312 -29.30 3.92 -43.44
C ILE A 312 -30.71 4.53 -43.32
N LYS A 313 -30.84 5.86 -43.20
CA LYS A 313 -32.14 6.53 -43.13
C LYS A 313 -32.94 6.41 -44.42
N GLU A 314 -32.28 6.41 -45.58
CA GLU A 314 -32.91 6.23 -46.88
C GLU A 314 -33.40 4.79 -47.07
N HIS A 315 -32.59 3.80 -46.72
CA HIS A 315 -32.99 2.38 -46.69
C HIS A 315 -34.15 2.12 -45.72
N GLN A 316 -34.15 2.73 -44.53
CA GLN A 316 -35.27 2.63 -43.60
C GLN A 316 -36.55 3.30 -44.13
N ARG A 317 -36.44 4.36 -44.95
CA ARG A 317 -37.59 4.98 -45.62
C ARG A 317 -38.13 4.09 -46.74
N THR A 318 -37.29 3.51 -47.58
CA THR A 318 -37.73 2.65 -48.70
C THR A 318 -38.33 1.34 -48.21
N VAL A 319 -37.80 0.75 -47.13
CA VAL A 319 -38.41 -0.41 -46.47
C VAL A 319 -39.77 -0.05 -45.85
N ARG A 320 -39.91 1.14 -45.26
CA ARG A 320 -41.20 1.61 -44.73
C ARG A 320 -42.23 1.92 -45.81
N THR A 321 -41.83 2.38 -47.00
CA THR A 321 -42.76 2.58 -48.12
C THR A 321 -43.20 1.27 -48.76
N ASN A 322 -42.31 0.27 -48.84
CA ASN A 322 -42.62 -1.02 -49.47
C ASN A 322 -43.45 -1.97 -48.59
N VAL A 323 -43.55 -1.71 -47.28
CA VAL A 323 -44.43 -2.46 -46.35
C VAL A 323 -45.84 -1.84 -46.27
N GLY A 324 -46.07 -0.68 -46.90
CA GLY A 324 -47.35 0.05 -46.86
C GLY A 324 -48.29 -0.20 -48.04
N GLU A 325 -47.88 -0.95 -49.07
CA GLU A 325 -48.70 -1.25 -50.25
C GLU A 325 -48.72 -2.76 -50.49
N GLY A 326 -49.67 -3.47 -49.89
CA GLY A 326 -49.75 -4.93 -50.04
C GLY A 326 -50.84 -5.65 -49.26
N GLU A 327 -52.04 -5.08 -49.12
CA GLU A 327 -53.26 -5.88 -48.88
C GLU A 327 -54.08 -5.92 -50.17
N GLY A 328 -54.09 -7.06 -50.86
CA GLY A 328 -54.98 -7.30 -51.99
C GLY A 328 -54.54 -8.39 -52.97
N GLY A 329 -54.71 -9.65 -52.59
CA GLY A 329 -55.27 -10.69 -53.47
C GLY A 329 -54.41 -11.36 -54.56
N GLU A 330 -54.35 -12.69 -54.44
CA GLU A 330 -54.29 -13.70 -55.52
C GLU A 330 -52.97 -13.99 -56.25
N GLY A 331 -52.41 -15.17 -55.93
CA GLY A 331 -52.26 -16.25 -56.91
C GLY A 331 -50.94 -16.34 -57.67
N GLY A 332 -50.25 -17.48 -57.53
CA GLY A 332 -49.36 -17.99 -58.58
C GLY A 332 -47.97 -18.40 -58.13
N GLU A 333 -47.83 -19.71 -57.86
CA GLU A 333 -46.75 -20.61 -58.28
C GLU A 333 -45.28 -20.14 -58.34
N GLY A 334 -44.43 -20.92 -57.66
CA GLY A 334 -43.20 -21.44 -58.28
C GLY A 334 -41.87 -20.95 -57.71
N GLU A 335 -41.14 -21.90 -57.09
CA GLU A 335 -39.67 -22.04 -57.08
C GLU A 335 -38.86 -20.91 -56.40
N GLU A 336 -37.75 -21.11 -55.70
CA GLU A 336 -36.89 -22.24 -55.37
C GLU A 336 -36.07 -21.71 -54.18
N ALA A 337 -35.80 -22.53 -53.16
CA ALA A 337 -34.82 -22.17 -52.14
C ALA A 337 -33.40 -22.50 -52.64
N PRO A 338 -32.40 -21.64 -52.39
CA PRO A 338 -31.03 -22.10 -52.24
C PRO A 338 -30.54 -21.85 -50.81
N GLN A 339 -30.51 -22.97 -50.08
CA GLN A 339 -29.43 -23.48 -49.24
C GLN A 339 -28.51 -22.49 -48.50
N GLU A 340 -28.47 -22.73 -47.19
CA GLU A 340 -27.45 -22.35 -46.22
C GLU A 340 -26.05 -22.76 -46.70
N GLU A 341 -25.09 -21.83 -46.64
CA GLU A 341 -23.66 -22.16 -46.67
C GLU A 341 -23.04 -21.65 -45.37
N GLU A 342 -22.70 -22.60 -44.49
CA GLU A 342 -21.76 -22.44 -43.38
C GLU A 342 -20.41 -21.97 -43.94
N VAL A 343 -19.85 -20.91 -43.38
CA VAL A 343 -18.40 -20.75 -43.35
C VAL A 343 -17.97 -20.31 -41.95
N GLU A 344 -17.47 -21.30 -41.21
CA GLU A 344 -16.62 -21.14 -40.03
C GLU A 344 -15.18 -20.88 -40.50
N ALA A 345 -14.61 -19.73 -40.11
CA ALA A 345 -13.17 -19.52 -39.80
C ALA A 345 -12.94 -18.07 -39.34
#